data_AF-A0A451AM11-F1
#
_entry.id   AF-A0A451AM11-F1
#
_cell.length_a   1.000
_cell.length_b   1.000
_cell.length_c   1.000
_cell.angle_alpha   90.00
_cell.angle_beta   90.00
_cell.angle_gamma   90.00
#
_symmetry.space_group_name_H-M   'P 1'
#
loop_
_entity.id
_entity.type
_entity.pdbx_description
1 polymer ?
#
loop_
_entity_poly.entity_id
_entity_poly.type
_entity_poly.pdbx_seq_one_letter_code
_entity_poly.pdbx_strand_id
1 'polypeptide(L)'
;MISRARKLVGPERVILLRVDSAYDSKGNRERLVQEEQVDFLIKWNPRQQKPEKCLEDAEKRADEKGWKVEWKQPREGKRVALFSERLEEQYTTGPRRGRNYTVRRVICITERTIDKKGQLLLIPDVTLEGVVDHALRKNNLLFTRYFSHEISIYSFRPSA
;
A
#
# COMPACT_ATOMS: atom_id res chain seq x y z
N MET A 1 12.22 13.84 -11.48
CA MET A 1 10.77 13.68 -11.69
C MET A 1 9.97 14.75 -10.94
N ILE A 2 10.02 14.78 -9.60
CA ILE A 2 9.26 15.72 -8.75
C ILE A 2 9.50 17.19 -9.13
N SER A 3 10.76 17.61 -9.31
CA SER A 3 11.12 18.97 -9.74
C SER A 3 10.46 19.40 -11.06
N ARG A 4 10.33 18.49 -12.04
CA ARG A 4 9.65 18.80 -13.30
C ARG A 4 8.13 18.94 -13.11
N ALA A 5 7.51 18.04 -12.36
CA ALA A 5 6.10 18.14 -12.02
C ALA A 5 5.79 19.44 -11.24
N ARG A 6 6.66 19.83 -10.31
CA ARG A 6 6.54 21.08 -9.55
C ARG A 6 6.48 22.32 -10.45
N LYS A 7 7.27 22.36 -11.53
CA LYS A 7 7.23 23.46 -12.51
C LYS A 7 5.89 23.57 -13.24
N LEU A 8 5.19 22.47 -13.44
CA LEU A 8 3.90 22.45 -14.15
C LEU A 8 2.72 22.81 -13.24
N VAL A 9 2.74 22.32 -11.99
CA VAL A 9 1.60 22.42 -11.07
C VAL A 9 1.72 23.65 -10.15
N GLY A 10 2.91 24.24 -10.05
CA GLY A 10 3.20 25.40 -9.20
C GLY A 10 3.54 25.03 -7.75
N PRO A 11 4.01 26.01 -6.96
CA PRO A 11 4.49 25.81 -5.59
C PRO A 11 3.39 25.77 -4.52
N GLU A 12 2.10 25.88 -4.88
CA GLU A 12 1.00 25.90 -3.89
C GLU A 12 0.18 24.61 -3.88
N ARG A 13 0.38 23.75 -4.89
CA ARG A 13 -0.44 22.55 -5.09
C ARG A 13 0.28 21.30 -4.63
N VAL A 14 -0.42 20.39 -3.98
CA VAL A 14 0.17 19.10 -3.59
C VAL A 14 0.28 18.17 -4.81
N ILE A 15 1.44 17.55 -4.99
CA ILE A 15 1.67 16.52 -6.02
C ILE A 15 1.40 15.16 -5.40
N LEU A 16 0.52 14.35 -5.99
CA LEU A 16 0.37 12.94 -5.64
C LEU A 16 1.27 12.09 -6.56
N LEU A 17 2.37 11.57 -6.01
CA LEU A 17 3.28 10.66 -6.71
C LEU A 17 2.83 9.21 -6.55
N ARG A 18 2.48 8.56 -7.65
CA ARG A 18 2.22 7.11 -7.69
C ARG A 18 3.38 6.37 -8.34
N VAL A 19 3.92 5.37 -7.66
CA VAL A 19 5.03 4.55 -8.17
C VAL A 19 4.79 3.06 -7.92
N ASP A 20 5.45 2.23 -8.71
CA ASP A 20 5.33 0.77 -8.61
C ASP A 20 6.14 0.19 -7.44
N SER A 21 6.11 -1.14 -7.32
CA SER A 21 6.74 -1.90 -6.24
C SER A 21 8.26 -1.96 -6.30
N ALA A 22 8.90 -1.59 -7.42
CA ALA A 22 10.35 -1.46 -7.48
C ALA A 22 10.85 -0.28 -6.63
N TYR A 23 9.97 0.69 -6.34
CA TYR A 23 10.27 1.83 -5.49
C TYR A 23 10.01 1.60 -4.00
N ASP A 24 9.54 0.42 -3.59
CA ASP A 24 9.24 0.08 -2.19
C ASP A 24 10.50 -0.29 -1.39
N SER A 25 11.38 0.69 -1.22
CA SER A 25 12.56 0.59 -0.36
C SER A 25 12.48 1.62 0.77
N LYS A 26 13.07 1.29 1.93
CA LYS A 26 13.16 2.23 3.06
C LYS A 26 13.79 3.56 2.65
N GLY A 27 14.86 3.54 1.85
CA GLY A 27 15.52 4.76 1.38
C GLY A 27 14.61 5.63 0.50
N ASN A 28 13.78 5.02 -0.35
CA ASN A 28 12.80 5.78 -1.14
C ASN A 28 11.70 6.38 -0.28
N ARG A 29 11.16 5.61 0.68
CA ARG A 29 10.16 6.11 1.65
C ARG A 29 10.73 7.26 2.48
N GLU A 30 11.94 7.09 3.00
CA GLU A 30 12.68 8.11 3.76
C GLU A 30 12.81 9.41 2.95
N ARG A 31 13.21 9.31 1.67
CA ARG A 31 13.33 10.48 0.80
C ARG A 31 11.98 11.15 0.56
N LEU A 32 10.94 10.38 0.26
CA LEU A 32 9.62 10.91 -0.11
C LEU A 32 8.88 11.57 1.06
N VAL A 33 9.03 11.06 2.29
CA VAL A 33 8.45 11.68 3.49
C VAL A 33 9.03 13.07 3.78
N GLN A 34 10.23 13.36 3.26
CA GLN A 34 10.88 14.66 3.42
C GLN A 34 10.48 15.67 2.33
N GLU A 35 9.80 15.25 1.27
CA GLU A 35 9.41 16.13 0.17
C GLU A 35 8.20 16.97 0.56
N GLU A 36 8.39 18.28 0.64
CA GLU A 36 7.28 19.19 0.91
C GLU A 36 6.28 19.23 -0.25
N GLN A 37 5.00 19.33 0.12
CA GLN A 37 3.88 19.33 -0.84
C GLN A 37 3.89 18.15 -1.82
N VAL A 38 4.45 17.02 -1.42
CA VAL A 38 4.32 15.75 -2.14
C VAL A 38 3.61 14.76 -1.22
N ASP A 39 2.56 14.15 -1.75
CA ASP A 39 1.98 12.92 -1.23
C ASP A 39 2.43 11.76 -2.11
N PHE A 40 2.47 10.54 -1.57
CA PHE A 40 2.87 9.38 -2.37
C PHE A 40 2.02 8.14 -2.10
N LEU A 41 1.95 7.30 -3.12
CA LEU A 41 1.42 5.94 -3.08
C LEU A 41 2.43 5.02 -3.76
N ILE A 42 3.15 4.23 -2.97
CA ILE A 42 4.07 3.23 -3.46
C ILE A 42 3.36 1.88 -3.43
N LYS A 43 3.30 1.16 -4.55
CA LYS A 43 2.79 -0.22 -4.52
C LYS A 43 3.69 -1.04 -3.59
N TRP A 44 3.11 -1.68 -2.58
CA TRP A 44 3.88 -2.47 -1.62
C TRP A 44 4.47 -3.72 -2.29
N ASN A 45 5.69 -4.07 -1.91
CA ASN A 45 6.42 -5.25 -2.39
C ASN A 45 6.46 -6.34 -1.32
N PRO A 46 5.53 -7.32 -1.32
CA PRO A 46 5.42 -8.33 -0.27
C PRO A 46 6.38 -9.51 -0.44
N ARG A 47 7.42 -9.44 -1.29
CA ARG A 47 8.31 -10.58 -1.62
C ARG A 47 8.95 -11.28 -0.41
N GLN A 48 9.08 -10.60 0.73
CA GLN A 48 9.64 -11.15 1.96
C GLN A 48 8.58 -11.66 2.95
N GLN A 49 7.29 -11.54 2.60
CA GLN A 49 6.18 -11.96 3.44
C GLN A 49 5.70 -13.36 3.05
N LYS A 50 5.10 -14.06 4.02
CA LYS A 50 4.38 -15.31 3.80
C LYS A 50 2.88 -15.00 3.78
N PRO A 51 2.18 -15.11 2.64
CA PRO A 51 0.76 -14.78 2.53
C PRO A 51 -0.12 -15.46 3.57
N GLU A 52 0.13 -16.74 3.84
CA GLU A 52 -0.63 -17.56 4.78
C GLU A 52 -0.47 -17.05 6.22
N LYS A 53 0.76 -16.66 6.59
CA LYS A 53 1.04 -16.07 7.90
C LYS A 53 0.34 -14.72 8.05
N CYS A 54 0.36 -13.88 7.01
CA CYS A 54 -0.36 -12.61 7.04
C CYS A 54 -1.87 -12.80 7.17
N LEU A 55 -2.43 -13.85 6.54
CA LEU A 55 -3.83 -14.21 6.70
C LEU A 55 -4.15 -14.63 8.14
N GLU A 56 -3.34 -15.53 8.71
CA GLU A 56 -3.47 -15.97 10.11
C GLU A 56 -3.38 -14.79 11.09
N ASP A 57 -2.43 -13.87 10.88
CA ASP A 57 -2.29 -12.66 11.68
C ASP A 57 -3.53 -11.75 11.55
N ALA A 58 -4.10 -11.63 10.34
CA ALA A 58 -5.30 -10.83 10.12
C ALA A 58 -6.54 -11.44 10.79
N GLU A 59 -6.66 -12.77 10.81
CA GLU A 59 -7.74 -13.48 11.51
C GLU A 59 -7.63 -13.32 13.02
N LYS A 60 -6.43 -13.52 13.59
CA LYS A 60 -6.20 -13.37 15.03
C LYS A 60 -6.48 -11.96 15.54
N ARG A 61 -6.09 -10.95 14.75
CA ARG A 61 -6.23 -9.54 15.13
C ARG A 61 -7.60 -8.95 14.81
N ALA A 62 -8.51 -9.70 14.18
CA ALA A 62 -9.81 -9.17 13.76
C ALA A 62 -10.61 -8.58 14.94
N ASP A 63 -10.45 -9.16 16.14
CA ASP A 63 -11.15 -8.76 17.37
C ASP A 63 -10.28 -7.93 18.33
N GLU A 64 -9.02 -7.62 17.97
CA GLU A 64 -8.11 -6.87 18.82
C GLU A 64 -8.44 -5.37 18.84
N LYS A 65 -8.49 -4.76 20.03
CA LYS A 65 -8.71 -3.31 20.17
C LYS A 65 -7.58 -2.52 19.48
N GLY A 66 -7.95 -1.70 18.50
CA GLY A 66 -7.04 -0.83 17.77
C GLY A 66 -6.60 -1.37 16.41
N TRP A 67 -6.96 -2.61 16.10
CA TRP A 67 -6.82 -3.19 14.77
C TRP A 67 -8.21 -3.31 14.13
N LYS A 68 -8.36 -2.85 12.88
CA LYS A 68 -9.62 -2.95 12.15
C LYS A 68 -9.37 -3.68 10.84
N VAL A 69 -9.78 -4.94 10.80
CA VAL A 69 -9.80 -5.74 9.57
C VAL A 69 -11.21 -5.72 8.99
N GLU A 70 -11.32 -5.22 7.77
CA GLU A 70 -12.56 -5.26 7.02
C GLU A 70 -12.56 -6.51 6.13
N TRP A 71 -13.37 -7.49 6.50
CA TRP A 71 -13.57 -8.71 5.73
C TRP A 71 -14.72 -8.56 4.73
N LYS A 72 -14.55 -9.11 3.53
CA LYS A 72 -15.57 -9.20 2.49
C LYS A 72 -15.53 -10.59 1.86
N GLN A 73 -16.68 -11.09 1.45
CA GLN A 73 -16.81 -12.31 0.65
C GLN A 73 -17.49 -11.97 -0.68
N PRO A 74 -16.75 -11.46 -1.68
CA PRO A 74 -17.36 -10.98 -2.93
C PRO A 74 -18.12 -12.05 -3.72
N ARG A 75 -17.75 -13.33 -3.55
CA ARG A 75 -18.41 -14.50 -4.12
C ARG A 75 -18.00 -15.75 -3.36
N GLU A 76 -18.70 -16.86 -3.61
CA GLU A 76 -18.32 -18.16 -3.07
C GLU A 76 -16.86 -18.52 -3.39
N GLY A 77 -16.19 -19.08 -2.40
CA GLY A 77 -14.78 -19.47 -2.46
C GLY A 77 -13.79 -18.33 -2.62
N LYS A 78 -14.19 -17.06 -2.40
CA LYS A 78 -13.28 -15.91 -2.38
C LYS A 78 -13.56 -15.02 -1.17
N ARG A 79 -12.55 -14.84 -0.33
CA ARG A 79 -12.56 -13.92 0.80
C ARG A 79 -11.47 -12.85 0.63
N VAL A 80 -11.75 -11.63 1.07
CA VAL A 80 -10.83 -10.50 1.02
C VAL A 80 -10.76 -9.85 2.40
N ALA A 81 -9.55 -9.70 2.93
CA ALA A 81 -9.27 -8.96 4.15
C ALA A 81 -8.58 -7.65 3.80
N LEU A 82 -9.03 -6.55 4.41
CA LEU A 82 -8.45 -5.22 4.21
C LEU A 82 -8.13 -4.58 5.55
N PHE A 83 -6.88 -4.17 5.75
CA PHE A 83 -6.46 -3.48 6.96
C PHE A 83 -5.24 -2.59 6.70
N SER A 84 -4.90 -1.75 7.68
CA SER A 84 -3.71 -0.91 7.61
C SER A 84 -2.91 -0.97 8.90
N GLU A 85 -1.61 -0.82 8.79
CA GLU A 85 -0.71 -0.68 9.92
C GLU A 85 0.22 0.52 9.75
N ARG A 86 0.77 0.99 10.87
CA ARG A 86 1.79 2.04 10.89
C ARG A 86 3.16 1.40 11.00
N LEU A 87 4.06 1.79 10.10
CA LEU A 87 5.46 1.39 10.15
C LEU A 87 6.26 2.58 10.68
N GLU A 88 6.87 2.40 11.84
CA GLU A 88 7.83 3.36 12.37
C GLU A 88 9.23 3.02 11.84
N GLU A 89 9.83 3.98 11.15
CA GLU A 89 11.13 3.84 10.51
C GLU A 89 12.05 4.98 10.94
N GLN A 90 13.36 4.73 10.93
CA GLN A 90 14.35 5.75 11.26
C GLN A 90 14.97 6.35 10.00
N TYR A 91 15.16 7.67 10.01
CA TYR A 91 16.01 8.35 9.03
C TYR A 91 17.44 7.81 9.13
N THR A 92 17.98 7.35 8.01
CA THR A 92 19.33 6.82 7.90
C THR A 92 20.32 7.87 7.40
N THR A 93 19.81 8.94 6.77
CA THR A 93 20.60 9.99 6.14
C THR A 93 20.12 11.40 6.52
N GLY A 94 20.95 12.42 6.23
CA GLY A 94 20.57 13.82 6.39
C GLY A 94 20.52 14.34 7.85
N PRO A 95 20.04 15.58 8.06
CA PRO A 95 20.05 16.25 9.37
C PRO A 95 19.08 15.63 10.39
N ARG A 96 18.15 14.78 9.94
CA ARG A 96 17.18 14.08 10.78
C ARG A 96 17.61 12.66 11.15
N ARG A 97 18.82 12.23 10.77
CA ARG A 97 19.34 10.89 11.05
C ARG A 97 19.11 10.46 12.50
N GLY A 98 18.61 9.24 12.69
CA GLY A 98 18.28 8.67 14.00
C GLY A 98 16.91 9.07 14.54
N ARG A 99 16.22 10.07 13.96
CA ARG A 99 14.82 10.37 14.31
C ARG A 99 13.87 9.37 13.64
N ASN A 100 12.71 9.17 14.23
CA ASN A 100 11.65 8.34 13.66
C ASN A 100 10.77 9.14 12.69
N TYR A 101 10.23 8.44 11.70
CA TYR A 101 9.10 8.84 10.89
C TYR A 101 8.14 7.67 10.74
N THR A 102 6.89 7.96 10.39
CA THR A 102 5.85 6.95 10.26
C THR A 102 5.28 6.96 8.86
N VAL A 103 5.24 5.79 8.24
CA VAL A 103 4.46 5.53 7.01
C VAL A 103 3.31 4.60 7.35
N ARG A 104 2.24 4.65 6.55
CA ARG A 104 1.13 3.71 6.67
C ARG A 104 1.25 2.70 5.56
N ARG A 105 1.16 1.42 5.90
CA ARG A 105 1.06 0.32 4.95
C ARG A 105 -0.36 -0.20 5.01
N VAL A 106 -1.02 -0.22 3.86
CA VAL A 106 -2.36 -0.78 3.74
C VAL A 106 -2.28 -2.07 2.93
N ILE A 107 -2.90 -3.11 3.46
CA ILE A 107 -2.75 -4.49 3.03
C ILE A 107 -4.11 -5.03 2.63
N CYS A 108 -4.13 -5.71 1.50
CA CYS A 108 -5.25 -6.48 0.99
C CYS A 108 -4.80 -7.93 0.86
N ILE A 109 -5.46 -8.82 1.60
CA ILE A 109 -5.26 -10.26 1.51
C ILE A 109 -6.43 -10.84 0.71
N THR A 110 -6.14 -11.59 -0.34
CA THR A 110 -7.17 -12.36 -1.05
C THR A 110 -6.90 -13.84 -0.84
N GLU A 111 -7.88 -14.53 -0.28
CA GLU A 111 -7.92 -15.98 -0.17
C GLU A 111 -8.93 -16.54 -1.18
N ARG A 112 -8.53 -17.60 -1.88
CA ARG A 112 -9.41 -18.37 -2.76
C ARG A 112 -9.39 -19.83 -2.36
N THR A 113 -10.56 -20.42 -2.18
CA THR A 113 -10.75 -21.86 -1.98
C THR A 113 -11.30 -22.55 -3.23
N ILE A 114 -11.67 -21.77 -4.25
CA ILE A 114 -12.15 -22.25 -5.55
C ILE A 114 -11.27 -21.66 -6.64
N ASP A 115 -10.75 -22.52 -7.52
CA ASP A 115 -9.92 -22.11 -8.64
C ASP A 115 -10.73 -21.44 -9.76
N LYS A 116 -10.05 -21.02 -10.84
CA LYS A 116 -10.72 -20.36 -11.98
C LYS A 116 -11.66 -21.27 -12.78
N LYS A 117 -11.62 -22.59 -12.58
CA LYS A 117 -12.46 -23.59 -13.24
C LYS A 117 -13.64 -24.04 -12.35
N GLY A 118 -13.73 -23.53 -11.11
CA GLY A 118 -14.76 -23.94 -10.16
C GLY A 118 -14.37 -25.12 -9.28
N GLN A 119 -13.13 -25.60 -9.33
CA GLN A 119 -12.67 -26.72 -8.52
C GLN A 119 -12.28 -26.25 -7.11
N LEU A 120 -12.73 -26.99 -6.09
CA LEU A 120 -12.30 -26.78 -4.71
C LEU A 120 -10.80 -27.09 -4.56
N LEU A 121 -10.09 -26.19 -3.90
CA LEU A 121 -8.68 -26.32 -3.59
C LEU A 121 -8.49 -27.00 -2.22
N LEU A 122 -7.57 -27.97 -2.15
CA LEU A 122 -7.18 -28.60 -0.87
C LEU A 122 -6.48 -27.61 0.06
N ILE A 123 -5.70 -26.70 -0.51
CA ILE A 123 -5.01 -25.62 0.19
C ILE A 123 -5.46 -24.31 -0.46
N PRO A 124 -6.00 -23.33 0.30
CA PRO A 124 -6.41 -22.05 -0.27
C PRO A 124 -5.23 -21.32 -0.95
N ASP A 125 -5.51 -20.69 -2.09
CA ASP A 125 -4.58 -19.75 -2.73
C ASP A 125 -4.67 -18.40 -2.01
N VAL A 126 -3.57 -17.98 -1.38
CA VAL A 126 -3.50 -16.74 -0.60
C VAL A 126 -2.54 -15.77 -1.28
N THR A 127 -3.02 -14.56 -1.56
CA THR A 127 -2.25 -13.51 -2.24
C THR A 127 -2.27 -12.21 -1.45
N LEU A 128 -1.16 -11.48 -1.50
CA LEU A 128 -0.98 -10.19 -0.83
C LEU A 128 -0.83 -9.07 -1.85
N GLU A 129 -1.58 -8.00 -1.62
CA GLU A 129 -1.43 -6.73 -2.30
C GLU A 129 -1.41 -5.60 -1.28
N GLY A 130 -0.92 -4.43 -1.67
CA GLY A 130 -0.91 -3.28 -0.77
C GLY A 130 -0.29 -2.04 -1.37
N VAL A 131 -0.37 -0.97 -0.59
CA VAL A 131 0.33 0.29 -0.87
C VAL A 131 0.93 0.85 0.42
N VAL A 132 1.98 1.63 0.28
CA VAL A 132 2.57 2.42 1.35
C VAL A 132 2.39 3.91 1.04
N ASP A 133 1.90 4.66 2.02
CA ASP A 133 1.68 6.10 1.94
C ASP A 133 2.09 6.85 3.22
N HIS A 134 1.90 8.16 3.21
CA HIS A 134 2.20 9.01 4.35
C HIS A 134 1.18 8.77 5.49
N ALA A 135 1.65 8.38 6.69
CA ALA A 135 0.76 7.98 7.78
C ALA A 135 -0.14 9.10 8.33
N LEU A 136 0.24 10.36 8.12
CA LEU A 136 -0.35 11.52 8.83
C LEU A 136 -1.17 12.47 7.95
N ARG A 137 -1.30 12.22 6.64
CA ARG A 137 -2.12 13.08 5.77
C ARG A 137 -3.48 12.42 5.52
N LYS A 138 -4.57 13.16 5.78
CA LYS A 138 -5.98 12.72 5.78
C LYS A 138 -6.51 12.34 4.39
N ASN A 139 -5.83 11.49 3.64
CA ASN A 139 -6.30 11.02 2.34
C ASN A 139 -6.89 9.60 2.48
N ASN A 140 -7.95 9.46 3.29
CA ASN A 140 -8.68 8.19 3.39
C ASN A 140 -9.41 7.83 2.07
N LEU A 141 -9.66 8.80 1.19
CA LEU A 141 -10.38 8.61 -0.08
C LEU A 141 -9.54 8.03 -1.22
N LEU A 142 -8.21 8.10 -1.17
CA LEU A 142 -7.34 7.60 -2.25
C LEU A 142 -7.26 6.06 -2.24
N PHE A 143 -7.36 5.46 -1.06
CA PHE A 143 -7.11 4.04 -0.86
C PHE A 143 -8.26 3.15 -1.34
N THR A 144 -9.50 3.47 -0.96
CA THR A 144 -10.69 2.76 -1.43
C THR A 144 -10.76 2.77 -2.96
N ARG A 145 -10.35 3.88 -3.58
CA ARG A 145 -10.36 4.07 -5.04
C ARG A 145 -9.25 3.32 -5.78
N TYR A 146 -8.12 3.06 -5.11
CA TYR A 146 -7.02 2.28 -5.68
C TYR A 146 -7.40 0.80 -5.83
N PHE A 147 -8.11 0.24 -4.84
CA PHE A 147 -8.55 -1.16 -4.85
C PHE A 147 -9.90 -1.38 -5.57
N SER A 148 -10.75 -0.35 -5.72
CA SER A 148 -12.05 -0.45 -6.42
C SER A 148 -11.98 -0.40 -7.95
N HIS A 149 -10.79 -0.39 -8.57
CA HIS A 149 -10.60 -0.24 -10.03
C HIS A 149 -11.08 1.12 -10.61
N GLU A 150 -11.50 2.09 -9.79
CA GLU A 150 -12.00 3.39 -10.26
C GLU A 150 -10.91 4.40 -10.69
N ILE A 151 -9.62 4.06 -10.55
CA ILE A 151 -8.52 4.88 -11.09
C ILE A 151 -7.92 4.17 -12.30
N SER A 152 -8.49 4.46 -13.48
CA SER A 152 -7.91 4.09 -14.77
C SER A 152 -6.50 4.67 -14.89
N ILE A 153 -5.56 3.83 -15.33
CA ILE A 153 -4.12 4.03 -15.23
C ILE A 153 -3.65 4.79 -16.49
N TYR A 154 -3.35 6.09 -16.38
CA TYR A 154 -2.42 6.72 -17.32
C TYR A 154 -1.00 6.45 -16.84
N SER A 155 -0.44 5.32 -17.27
CA SER A 155 0.99 5.07 -17.18
C SER A 155 1.69 5.96 -18.21
N PHE A 156 2.37 7.00 -17.75
CA PHE A 156 3.25 7.77 -18.62
C PHE A 156 4.46 6.88 -18.97
N ARG A 157 4.36 6.15 -20.08
CA ARG A 157 5.54 5.55 -20.71
C ARG A 157 6.38 6.69 -21.29
N PRO A 158 7.63 6.88 -20.90
CA PRO A 158 8.51 7.77 -21.64
C PRO A 158 8.68 7.19 -23.05
N SER A 159 8.33 7.95 -24.08
CA SER A 159 8.74 7.64 -25.44
C SER A 159 10.27 7.65 -25.48
N ALA A 160 10.84 6.61 -26.08
CA ALA A 160 12.20 6.64 -26.61
C ALA A 160 12.33 7.75 -27.67
#